data_AF-A0A2I0JIW4-F1
#
_entry.id   AF-A0A2I0JIW4-F1
#
_cell.length_a   1.000
_cell.length_b   1.000
_cell.length_c   1.000
_cell.angle_alpha   90.00
_cell.angle_beta   90.00
_cell.angle_gamma   90.00
#
_symmetry.space_group_name_H-M   'P 1'
#
loop_
_entity.id
_entity.type
_entity.pdbx_description
1 polymer ?
#
loop_
_entity_poly.entity_id
_entity_poly.type
_entity_poly.pdbx_seq_one_letter_code
_entity_poly.pdbx_strand_id
1 'polypeptide(L)'
;MDLYVFATPYRITWDYYFSAREHTFKFDSWEEPAELEYVKQHGVSVFLMPSGMLGSLLSLIDVLPLFSNTAWGQSANLAFLKKHMGATFEKRPKPWQTIINPEDVHTGDFLAVSKIRGRWGGFETLEKWVTGAFAGHTAVCLKDESGNLWVGESGHENEKV
;
A
#
# COMPACT_ATOMS: atom_id res chain seq x y z
N MET A 1 2.73 19.24 -16.93
CA MET A 1 4.21 19.25 -16.93
C MET A 1 4.55 17.99 -16.21
N ASP A 2 4.92 17.01 -17.02
CA ASP A 2 4.84 15.64 -16.59
C ASP A 2 6.22 15.24 -16.14
N LEU A 3 6.29 14.64 -14.96
CA LEU A 3 7.56 14.15 -14.42
C LEU A 3 7.69 12.69 -14.86
N TYR A 4 8.75 12.39 -15.58
CA TYR A 4 9.11 11.01 -15.88
C TYR A 4 10.23 10.61 -14.93
N VAL A 5 10.03 9.51 -14.22
CA VAL A 5 11.02 8.92 -13.32
C VAL A 5 11.63 7.71 -14.02
N PHE A 6 12.95 7.69 -14.10
CA PHE A 6 13.74 6.61 -14.65
C PHE A 6 14.45 5.90 -13.50
N ALA A 7 14.20 4.61 -13.35
CA ALA A 7 14.73 3.84 -12.23
C ALA A 7 15.46 2.56 -12.70
N THR A 8 16.59 2.32 -12.05
CA THR A 8 17.31 1.04 -12.02
C THR A 8 17.38 0.59 -10.56
N PRO A 9 17.80 -0.65 -10.26
CA PRO A 9 18.10 -1.06 -8.89
C PRO A 9 19.20 -0.22 -8.22
N TYR A 10 19.98 0.54 -9.00
CA TYR A 10 21.14 1.30 -8.54
C TYR A 10 20.80 2.77 -8.29
N ARG A 11 19.92 3.38 -9.09
CA ARG A 11 19.57 4.80 -8.97
C ARG A 11 18.14 5.12 -9.39
N ILE A 12 17.70 6.28 -8.94
CA ILE A 12 16.47 6.93 -9.40
C ILE A 12 16.85 8.32 -9.93
N THR A 13 16.43 8.64 -11.15
CA THR A 13 16.58 9.96 -11.76
C THR A 13 15.28 10.36 -12.45
N TRP A 14 15.14 11.62 -12.86
CA TRP A 14 13.90 12.11 -13.44
C TRP A 14 14.13 13.28 -14.39
N ASP A 15 13.17 13.52 -15.27
CA ASP A 15 13.14 14.68 -16.16
C ASP A 15 11.72 15.19 -16.39
N TYR A 16 11.61 16.47 -16.76
CA TYR A 16 10.34 17.13 -17.00
C TYR A 16 10.03 17.25 -18.49
N TYR A 17 8.82 16.84 -18.83
CA TYR A 17 8.32 16.89 -20.19
C TYR A 17 7.26 18.00 -20.28
N PHE A 18 7.58 19.04 -21.05
CA PHE A 18 6.76 20.25 -21.18
C PHE A 18 5.88 20.26 -22.44
N SER A 19 6.28 19.56 -23.48
CA SER A 19 5.56 19.51 -24.76
C SER A 19 5.61 18.11 -25.35
N ALA A 20 4.59 17.72 -26.11
CA ALA A 20 4.54 16.46 -26.84
C ALA A 20 5.48 16.50 -28.07
N ARG A 21 6.78 16.60 -27.81
CA ARG A 21 7.86 16.55 -28.80
C ARG A 21 8.83 15.44 -28.44
N GLU A 22 9.66 15.07 -29.41
CA GLU A 22 10.76 14.15 -29.17
C GLU A 22 11.69 14.71 -28.09
N HIS A 23 12.00 13.88 -27.09
CA HIS A 23 12.81 14.24 -25.94
C HIS A 23 13.76 13.11 -25.65
N THR A 24 15.05 13.42 -25.55
CA THR A 24 16.11 12.44 -25.30
C THR A 24 16.65 12.65 -23.90
N PHE A 25 16.38 11.69 -23.02
CA PHE A 25 17.01 11.63 -21.70
C PHE A 25 18.38 10.94 -21.81
N LYS A 26 19.44 11.59 -21.32
CA LYS A 26 20.82 11.09 -21.39
C LYS A 26 21.33 10.74 -19.99
N PHE A 27 21.97 9.58 -19.88
CA PHE A 27 22.74 9.21 -18.70
C PHE A 27 24.20 9.62 -18.93
N ASP A 28 24.69 10.60 -18.16
CA ASP A 28 26.07 11.10 -18.29
C ASP A 28 27.10 10.08 -17.77
N SER A 29 26.72 9.28 -16.77
CA SER A 29 27.52 8.19 -16.22
C SER A 29 26.63 7.12 -15.58
N TRP A 30 27.16 5.91 -15.46
CA TRP A 30 26.59 4.80 -14.69
C TRP A 30 27.19 4.78 -13.29
N GLU A 31 26.44 4.35 -12.26
CA GLU A 31 26.93 4.32 -10.86
C GLU A 31 28.08 3.33 -10.79
N GLU A 32 27.87 2.17 -11.41
CA GLU A 32 28.80 1.05 -11.44
C GLU A 32 28.71 0.33 -12.79
N PRO A 33 29.74 -0.42 -13.21
CA PRO A 33 29.67 -1.28 -14.39
C PRO A 33 28.48 -2.25 -14.36
N ALA A 34 28.04 -2.68 -13.17
CA ALA A 34 26.91 -3.56 -12.97
C ALA A 34 25.56 -2.93 -13.38
N GLU A 35 25.39 -1.62 -13.22
CA GLU A 35 24.19 -0.91 -13.67
C GLU A 35 24.05 -0.96 -15.19
N LEU A 36 25.16 -0.73 -15.92
CA LEU A 36 25.17 -0.81 -17.37
C LEU A 36 24.81 -2.22 -17.86
N GLU A 37 25.37 -3.25 -17.24
CA GLU A 37 25.04 -4.64 -17.59
C GLU A 37 23.58 -4.97 -17.25
N TYR A 38 23.06 -4.49 -16.13
CA TYR A 38 21.66 -4.62 -15.78
C TYR A 38 20.75 -3.98 -16.85
N VAL A 39 21.04 -2.72 -17.24
CA VAL A 39 20.25 -1.97 -18.22
C VAL A 39 20.30 -2.63 -19.60
N LYS A 40 21.43 -3.21 -20.02
CA LYS A 40 21.51 -3.97 -21.28
C LYS A 40 20.59 -5.19 -21.28
N GLN A 41 20.44 -5.86 -20.14
CA GLN A 41 19.67 -7.09 -20.02
C GLN A 41 18.18 -6.83 -19.75
N HIS A 42 17.86 -5.80 -18.97
CA HIS A 42 16.51 -5.58 -18.42
C HIS A 42 15.89 -4.23 -18.83
N GLY A 43 16.67 -3.32 -19.41
CA GLY A 43 16.24 -1.95 -19.70
C GLY A 43 16.18 -1.06 -18.46
N VAL A 44 15.50 0.08 -18.60
CA VAL A 44 15.25 1.05 -17.52
C VAL A 44 13.76 1.08 -17.25
N SER A 45 13.37 1.05 -15.96
CA SER A 45 11.96 1.24 -15.59
C SER A 45 11.59 2.71 -15.74
N VAL A 46 10.51 3.00 -16.48
CA VAL A 46 10.03 4.37 -16.70
C VAL A 46 8.65 4.52 -16.08
N PHE A 47 8.52 5.48 -15.18
CA PHE A 47 7.27 5.80 -14.49
C PHE A 47 6.83 7.22 -14.86
N LEU A 48 5.58 7.34 -15.29
CA LEU A 48 4.94 8.65 -15.47
C LEU A 48 4.34 9.09 -14.14
N MET A 49 4.75 10.26 -13.66
CA MET A 49 4.15 10.97 -12.53
C MET A 49 3.38 12.20 -13.05
N PRO A 50 2.09 12.03 -13.42
CA PRO A 50 1.32 13.08 -14.09
C PRO A 50 1.07 14.30 -13.20
N SER A 51 1.13 14.14 -11.87
CA SER A 51 1.01 15.24 -10.91
C SER A 51 2.27 16.12 -10.80
N GLY A 52 3.38 15.73 -11.45
CA GLY A 52 4.69 16.39 -11.32
C GLY A 52 5.27 16.31 -9.89
N MET A 53 6.44 16.91 -9.67
CA MET A 53 7.09 16.93 -8.34
C MET A 53 6.26 17.68 -7.29
N LEU A 54 5.73 18.85 -7.64
CA LEU A 54 4.96 19.67 -6.69
C LEU A 54 3.69 18.97 -6.24
N GLY A 55 2.93 18.38 -7.18
CA GLY A 55 1.74 17.60 -6.84
C GLY A 55 2.09 16.39 -5.97
N SER A 56 3.19 15.71 -6.26
CA SER A 56 3.67 14.58 -5.46
C SER A 56 4.06 15.00 -4.03
N LEU A 57 4.75 16.14 -3.87
CA LEU A 57 5.09 16.69 -2.55
C LEU A 57 3.83 17.09 -1.76
N LEU A 58 2.85 17.69 -2.43
CA LEU A 58 1.55 17.99 -1.82
C LEU A 58 0.80 16.73 -1.40
N SER A 59 0.86 15.65 -2.20
CA SER A 59 0.25 14.37 -1.84
C SER A 59 0.88 13.73 -0.59
N LEU A 60 2.16 13.99 -0.31
CA LEU A 60 2.79 13.51 0.94
C LEU A 60 2.12 14.10 2.19
N ILE A 61 1.51 15.29 2.11
CA ILE A 61 0.78 15.89 3.24
C ILE A 61 -0.45 15.03 3.61
N ASP A 62 -1.14 14.49 2.60
CA ASP A 62 -2.29 13.61 2.84
C ASP A 62 -1.86 12.19 3.27
N VAL A 63 -0.67 11.73 2.84
CA VAL A 63 -0.22 10.34 3.02
C VAL A 63 0.62 10.11 4.28
N LEU A 64 1.55 11.00 4.63
CA LEU A 64 2.43 10.82 5.79
C LEU A 64 1.68 10.67 7.13
N PRO A 65 0.59 11.41 7.41
CA PRO A 65 -0.19 11.23 8.63
C PRO A 65 -0.76 9.82 8.82
N LEU A 66 -1.03 9.10 7.72
CA LEU A 66 -1.69 7.80 7.73
C LEU A 66 -0.89 6.75 8.51
N PHE A 67 0.43 6.87 8.51
CA PHE A 67 1.34 5.91 9.14
C PHE A 67 1.59 6.18 10.63
N SER A 68 1.02 7.26 11.19
CA SER A 68 1.15 7.57 12.61
C SER A 68 0.36 6.60 13.47
N ASN A 69 1.01 5.98 14.45
CA ASN A 69 0.35 5.10 15.43
C ASN A 69 -0.30 5.88 16.59
N THR A 70 -0.93 7.02 16.30
CA THR A 70 -1.58 7.91 17.29
C THR A 70 -3.07 8.02 17.03
N ALA A 71 -3.81 8.63 17.96
CA ALA A 71 -5.21 8.99 17.72
C ALA A 71 -5.36 9.99 16.56
N TRP A 72 -4.38 10.88 16.39
CA TRP A 72 -4.33 11.77 15.23
C TRP A 72 -4.17 10.99 13.92
N GLY A 73 -3.26 10.01 13.87
CA GLY A 73 -3.11 9.12 12.73
C GLY A 73 -4.39 8.34 12.41
N GLN A 74 -5.08 7.82 13.42
CA GLN A 74 -6.38 7.18 13.26
C GLN A 74 -7.41 8.14 12.64
N SER A 75 -7.52 9.37 13.17
CA SER A 75 -8.42 10.39 12.62
C SER A 75 -8.04 10.79 11.19
N ALA A 76 -6.75 10.85 10.87
CA ALA A 76 -6.26 11.14 9.54
C ALA A 76 -6.64 10.04 8.53
N ASN A 77 -6.52 8.77 8.92
CA ASN A 77 -6.97 7.63 8.10
C ASN A 77 -8.48 7.71 7.81
N LEU A 78 -9.29 7.99 8.84
CA LEU A 78 -10.74 8.15 8.67
C LEU A 78 -11.08 9.34 7.75
N ALA A 79 -10.41 10.48 7.94
CA ALA A 79 -10.60 11.66 7.11
C ALA A 79 -10.18 11.42 5.66
N PHE A 80 -9.09 10.69 5.44
CA PHE A 80 -8.61 10.31 4.12
C PHE A 80 -9.64 9.44 3.38
N LEU A 81 -10.11 8.35 4.02
CA LEU A 81 -11.13 7.47 3.42
C LEU A 81 -12.43 8.22 3.14
N LYS A 82 -12.84 9.14 4.01
CA LYS A 82 -14.00 10.00 3.77
C LYS A 82 -13.79 10.95 2.59
N LYS A 83 -12.64 11.61 2.51
CA LYS A 83 -12.30 12.60 1.47
C LYS A 83 -12.15 11.94 0.09
N HIS A 84 -11.47 10.79 0.02
CA HIS A 84 -11.06 10.17 -1.24
C HIS A 84 -12.00 9.06 -1.71
N MET A 85 -12.73 8.40 -0.80
CA MET A 85 -13.68 7.33 -1.15
C MET A 85 -15.13 7.67 -0.83
N GLY A 86 -15.41 8.76 -0.10
CA GLY A 86 -16.75 9.02 0.44
C GLY A 86 -17.19 8.02 1.51
N ALA A 87 -16.26 7.20 2.04
CA ALA A 87 -16.55 6.15 3.01
C ALA A 87 -16.58 6.67 4.45
N THR A 88 -17.57 6.22 5.24
CA THR A 88 -17.71 6.54 6.66
C THR A 88 -17.58 5.28 7.50
N PHE A 89 -16.70 5.30 8.50
CA PHE A 89 -16.53 4.21 9.46
C PHE A 89 -17.09 4.63 10.81
N GLU A 90 -18.23 4.07 11.16
CA GLU A 90 -18.93 4.39 12.39
C GLU A 90 -18.47 3.50 13.55
N LYS A 91 -18.29 4.11 14.71
CA LYS A 91 -17.85 3.40 15.90
C LYS A 91 -19.02 2.59 16.47
N ARG A 92 -18.87 1.28 16.55
CA ARG A 92 -19.86 0.39 17.17
C ARG A 92 -20.08 0.77 18.65
N PRO A 93 -21.31 0.66 19.18
CA PRO A 93 -21.57 0.70 20.62
C PRO A 93 -20.73 -0.32 21.38
N LYS A 94 -20.43 -0.04 22.65
CA LYS A 94 -19.70 -0.98 23.51
C LYS A 94 -20.60 -2.17 23.92
N PRO A 95 -20.02 -3.36 24.17
CA PRO A 95 -18.59 -3.69 24.11
C PRO A 95 -18.06 -3.88 22.68
N TRP A 96 -16.80 -3.54 22.43
CA TRP A 96 -16.11 -3.80 21.15
C TRP A 96 -15.54 -5.21 21.10
N GLN A 97 -16.35 -6.18 21.53
CA GLN A 97 -16.02 -7.59 21.49
C GLN A 97 -17.11 -8.27 20.67
N THR A 98 -16.68 -9.08 19.70
CA THR A 98 -17.51 -10.04 19.00
C THR A 98 -16.96 -11.40 19.40
N ILE A 99 -17.81 -12.23 20.01
CA ILE A 99 -17.47 -13.62 20.28
C ILE A 99 -17.85 -14.40 19.03
N ILE A 100 -16.88 -15.10 18.44
CA ILE A 100 -17.09 -16.03 17.34
C ILE A 100 -17.02 -17.42 17.97
N ASN A 101 -18.10 -18.18 17.85
CA ASN A 101 -18.13 -19.57 18.29
C ASN A 101 -17.42 -20.44 17.24
N PRO A 102 -16.33 -21.17 17.58
CA PRO A 102 -15.60 -21.98 16.63
C PRO A 102 -16.44 -23.07 15.94
N GLU A 103 -17.52 -23.53 16.59
CA GLU A 103 -18.43 -24.52 16.01
C GLU A 103 -19.21 -23.96 14.81
N ASP A 104 -19.53 -22.67 14.82
CA ASP A 104 -20.29 -22.01 13.75
C ASP A 104 -19.40 -21.64 12.53
N VAL A 105 -18.08 -21.79 12.65
CA VAL A 105 -17.10 -21.48 11.60
C VAL A 105 -16.89 -22.70 10.70
N HIS A 106 -16.94 -22.50 9.40
CA HIS A 106 -16.65 -23.52 8.39
C HIS A 106 -15.31 -23.27 7.70
N THR A 107 -14.67 -24.35 7.26
CA THR A 107 -13.51 -24.26 6.37
C THR A 107 -13.89 -23.47 5.12
N GLY A 108 -13.14 -22.39 4.84
CA GLY A 108 -13.40 -21.48 3.73
C GLY A 108 -14.11 -20.18 4.13
N ASP A 109 -14.61 -20.06 5.37
CA ASP A 109 -15.09 -18.77 5.88
C ASP A 109 -13.97 -17.74 5.84
N PHE A 110 -14.26 -16.54 5.33
CA PHE A 110 -13.26 -15.47 5.21
C PHE A 110 -13.45 -14.41 6.28
N LEU A 111 -12.33 -13.93 6.82
CA LEU A 111 -12.27 -12.77 7.71
C LEU A 111 -11.83 -11.56 6.89
N ALA A 112 -12.66 -10.53 6.82
CA ALA A 112 -12.29 -9.25 6.25
C ALA A 112 -12.05 -8.23 7.38
N VAL A 113 -10.82 -7.71 7.44
CA VAL A 113 -10.37 -6.80 8.50
C VAL A 113 -10.04 -5.44 7.89
N SER A 114 -10.43 -4.39 8.60
CA SER A 114 -10.10 -3.01 8.23
C SER A 114 -9.34 -2.35 9.37
N LYS A 115 -8.01 -2.32 9.26
CA LYS A 115 -7.16 -1.57 10.19
C LYS A 115 -7.16 -0.09 9.78
N ILE A 116 -7.16 0.79 10.77
CA ILE A 116 -7.28 2.24 10.60
C ILE A 116 -6.12 2.99 11.27
N ARG A 117 -5.30 2.32 12.09
CA ARG A 117 -4.25 2.96 12.89
C ARG A 117 -2.92 2.23 12.78
N GLY A 118 -1.83 2.99 12.88
CA GLY A 118 -0.46 2.48 12.85
C GLY A 118 0.04 2.21 11.44
N ARG A 119 1.27 1.68 11.33
CA ARG A 119 1.94 1.44 10.05
C ARG A 119 1.06 0.65 9.08
N TRP A 120 0.53 -0.48 9.54
CA TRP A 120 -0.37 -1.32 8.73
C TRP A 120 -1.72 -0.66 8.46
N GLY A 121 -2.25 0.13 9.39
CA GLY A 121 -3.46 0.92 9.14
C GLY A 121 -3.29 1.93 8.00
N GLY A 122 -2.12 2.57 7.89
CA GLY A 122 -1.80 3.45 6.77
C GLY A 122 -1.74 2.73 5.44
N PHE A 123 -1.05 1.59 5.37
CA PHE A 123 -1.02 0.75 4.16
C PHE A 123 -2.41 0.27 3.76
N GLU A 124 -3.16 -0.31 4.70
CA GLU A 124 -4.52 -0.79 4.45
C GLU A 124 -5.45 0.35 4.01
N THR A 125 -5.28 1.58 4.52
CA THR A 125 -6.03 2.75 4.05
C THR A 125 -5.75 3.10 2.60
N LEU A 126 -4.49 3.04 2.18
CA LEU A 126 -4.12 3.27 0.78
C LEU A 126 -4.62 2.13 -0.12
N GLU A 127 -4.54 0.88 0.33
CA GLU A 127 -5.08 -0.29 -0.38
C GLU A 127 -6.60 -0.17 -0.58
N LYS A 128 -7.35 0.17 0.48
CA LYS A 128 -8.80 0.43 0.41
C LYS A 128 -9.12 1.51 -0.62
N TRP A 129 -8.33 2.59 -0.65
CA TRP A 129 -8.53 3.67 -1.62
C TRP A 129 -8.28 3.24 -3.06
N VAL A 130 -7.15 2.57 -3.33
CA VAL A 130 -6.80 2.12 -4.68
C VAL A 130 -7.74 1.04 -5.21
N THR A 131 -8.23 0.16 -4.33
CA THR A 131 -9.10 -0.97 -4.72
C THR A 131 -10.59 -0.66 -4.66
N GLY A 132 -10.98 0.42 -3.98
CA GLY A 132 -12.38 0.69 -3.67
C GLY A 132 -12.98 -0.22 -2.58
N ALA A 133 -12.17 -1.03 -1.89
CA ALA A 133 -12.63 -1.97 -0.87
C ALA A 133 -12.78 -1.31 0.51
N PHE A 134 -13.57 -1.91 1.41
CA PHE A 134 -13.72 -1.45 2.80
C PHE A 134 -12.80 -2.17 3.79
N ALA A 135 -12.20 -3.28 3.37
CA ALA A 135 -11.23 -4.06 4.13
C ALA A 135 -9.85 -3.96 3.46
N GLY A 136 -8.79 -3.89 4.26
CA GLY A 136 -7.41 -3.89 3.78
C GLY A 136 -6.70 -5.23 3.99
N HIS A 137 -7.25 -6.12 4.82
CA HIS A 137 -6.65 -7.43 5.06
C HIS A 137 -7.71 -8.52 5.03
N THR A 138 -7.32 -9.69 4.52
CA THR A 138 -8.18 -10.87 4.47
C THR A 138 -7.44 -12.09 4.99
N ALA A 139 -8.16 -12.96 5.70
CA ALA A 139 -7.68 -14.27 6.12
C ALA A 139 -8.77 -15.33 5.90
N VAL A 140 -8.40 -16.60 5.89
CA VAL A 140 -9.34 -17.72 5.73
C VAL A 140 -9.32 -18.61 6.96
N CYS A 141 -10.49 -19.02 7.42
CA CYS A 141 -10.65 -20.00 8.49
C CYS A 141 -10.57 -21.41 7.91
N LEU A 142 -9.82 -22.29 8.55
CA LEU A 142 -9.64 -23.69 8.16
C LEU A 142 -9.82 -24.58 9.38
N LYS A 143 -10.55 -25.70 9.25
CA LYS A 143 -10.57 -26.77 10.24
C LYS A 143 -9.69 -27.92 9.79
N ASP A 144 -8.82 -28.41 10.69
CA ASP A 144 -8.04 -29.61 10.44
C ASP A 144 -8.87 -30.89 10.65
N GLU A 145 -8.28 -32.06 10.38
CA GLU A 145 -8.95 -33.37 10.52
C GLU A 145 -9.37 -33.67 11.97
N SER A 146 -8.75 -33.03 12.96
CA SER A 146 -9.10 -33.15 14.39
C SER A 146 -10.17 -32.15 14.82
N GLY A 147 -10.62 -31.28 13.92
CA GLY A 147 -11.61 -30.24 14.19
C GLY A 147 -11.04 -28.96 14.79
N ASN A 148 -9.70 -28.80 14.90
CA ASN A 148 -9.13 -27.56 15.41
C ASN A 148 -9.26 -26.45 14.37
N LEU A 149 -9.59 -25.24 14.85
CA LEU A 149 -9.75 -24.05 14.01
C LEU A 149 -8.41 -23.31 13.85
N TRP A 150 -8.05 -23.04 12.60
CA TRP A 150 -6.87 -22.31 12.16
C TRP A 150 -7.27 -21.08 11.34
N VAL A 151 -6.42 -20.05 11.37
CA VAL A 151 -6.56 -18.86 10.52
C VAL A 151 -5.35 -18.81 9.58
N GLY A 152 -5.58 -19.04 8.29
CA GLY A 152 -4.58 -18.89 7.24
C GLY A 152 -4.53 -17.46 6.74
N GLU A 153 -3.37 -16.82 6.84
CA GLU A 153 -3.13 -15.47 6.32
C GLU A 153 -1.74 -15.34 5.70
N SER A 154 -1.56 -14.33 4.86
CA SER A 154 -0.25 -13.89 4.40
C SER A 154 0.22 -12.73 5.28
N GLY A 155 1.41 -12.84 5.86
CA GLY A 155 1.96 -11.75 6.70
C GLY A 155 2.82 -12.18 7.88
N HIS A 156 2.97 -13.48 8.16
CA HIS A 156 3.92 -13.95 9.16
C HIS A 156 5.34 -13.84 8.60
N GLU A 157 6.19 -13.00 9.22
CA GLU A 157 7.62 -13.02 8.96
C GLU A 157 8.16 -14.38 9.41
N ASN A 158 8.82 -15.13 8.52
CA ASN A 158 9.53 -16.34 8.94
C ASN A 158 10.50 -15.99 10.06
N GLU A 159 10.50 -16.78 11.14
CA GLU A 159 11.52 -16.65 12.17
C GLU A 159 12.91 -16.72 11.50
N LYS A 160 13.83 -15.85 11.94
CA LYS A 160 15.21 -15.90 11.45
C LYS A 160 15.82 -17.23 11.89
N VAL A 161 16.23 -18.04 10.93
CA VAL A 161 17.09 -19.22 11.14
C VAL A 161 18.46 -18.78 11.67
#